data_AF-A0A3A0G2S5-F1
#
_entry.id   AF-A0A3A0G2S5-F1
#
_cell.length_a   1.000
_cell.length_b   1.000
_cell.length_c   1.000
_cell.angle_alpha   90.00
_cell.angle_beta   90.00
_cell.angle_gamma   90.00
#
_symmetry.space_group_name_H-M   'P 1'
#
loop_
_entity.id
_entity.type
_entity.pdbx_description
1 polymer ?
#
loop_
_entity_poly.entity_id
_entity_poly.type
_entity_poly.pdbx_seq_one_letter_code
_entity_poly.pdbx_strand_id
1 'polypeptide(L)'
;MSRNPHGIDPNFQGRGLFYQLAKKMLEAGDRSGRAYIVGGCDESLVTIWQRVGFTTLPIWFNDGDLGSIEQQLIIKELHPAVVGCIDNSAARHRRP
;
A
#
# COMPACT_ATOMS: atom_id res chain seq x y z
N MET A 1 -13.67 5.42 21.57
CA MET A 1 -14.15 4.62 20.42
C MET A 1 -13.34 5.03 19.21
N SER A 2 -12.28 4.28 18.88
CA SER A 2 -11.46 4.56 17.69
C SER A 2 -12.21 4.05 16.46
N ARG A 3 -12.60 4.95 15.57
CA ARG A 3 -13.11 4.60 14.24
C ARG A 3 -11.89 4.20 13.44
N ASN A 4 -11.71 2.91 13.17
CA ASN A 4 -10.70 2.43 12.24
C ASN A 4 -11.37 2.38 10.85
N PRO A 5 -11.23 3.41 10.00
CA PRO A 5 -12.14 3.61 8.86
C PRO A 5 -11.89 2.66 7.69
N HIS A 6 -10.92 1.74 7.81
CA HIS A 6 -10.48 0.85 6.73
C HIS A 6 -10.44 -0.64 7.12
N GLY A 7 -11.03 -1.02 8.27
CA GLY A 7 -11.08 -2.41 8.72
C GLY A 7 -12.19 -3.22 8.05
N ILE A 8 -11.91 -4.49 7.73
CA ILE A 8 -12.96 -5.47 7.41
C ILE A 8 -13.56 -5.94 8.74
N ASP A 9 -14.89 -5.83 8.85
CA ASP A 9 -15.65 -6.36 9.98
C ASP A 9 -15.22 -7.81 10.29
N PRO A 10 -14.92 -8.15 11.57
CA PRO A 10 -14.42 -9.47 11.94
C PRO A 10 -15.24 -10.65 11.41
N ASN A 11 -16.57 -10.49 11.30
CA ASN A 11 -17.47 -11.54 10.81
C ASN A 11 -17.29 -11.84 9.30
N PHE A 12 -16.61 -10.94 8.59
CA PHE A 12 -16.37 -11.00 7.16
C PHE A 12 -14.90 -11.18 6.79
N GLN A 13 -14.02 -11.29 7.77
CA GLN A 13 -12.62 -11.63 7.55
C GLN A 13 -12.48 -13.05 6.96
N GLY A 14 -11.37 -13.30 6.25
CA GLY A 14 -11.14 -14.59 5.58
C GLY A 14 -11.95 -14.82 4.30
N ARG A 15 -12.91 -13.94 3.95
CA ARG A 15 -13.78 -14.08 2.76
C ARG A 15 -13.21 -13.47 1.48
N GLY A 16 -11.95 -13.02 1.50
CA GLY A 16 -11.30 -12.39 0.35
C GLY A 16 -11.84 -11.00 -0.04
N LEU A 17 -12.69 -10.37 0.78
CA LEU A 17 -13.28 -9.06 0.51
C LEU A 17 -12.24 -7.95 0.32
N PHE A 18 -11.10 -8.04 1.02
CA PHE A 18 -9.98 -7.12 0.84
C PHE A 18 -9.50 -7.11 -0.62
N TYR A 19 -9.28 -8.28 -1.20
CA TYR A 19 -8.77 -8.39 -2.57
C TYR A 19 -9.76 -7.82 -3.59
N GLN A 20 -11.06 -8.01 -3.36
CA GLN A 20 -12.10 -7.42 -4.19
C GLN A 20 -12.15 -5.89 -4.05
N LEU A 21 -12.02 -5.37 -2.83
CA LEU A 21 -11.96 -3.93 -2.57
C LEU A 21 -10.73 -3.31 -3.23
N ALA A 22 -9.55 -3.90 -3.02
CA ALA A 22 -8.30 -3.47 -3.62
C ALA A 22 -8.40 -3.44 -5.15
N LYS A 23 -8.95 -4.48 -5.77
CA LYS A 23 -9.17 -4.49 -7.23
C LYS A 23 -10.04 -3.31 -7.69
N LYS A 24 -11.17 -3.05 -7.03
CA LYS A 24 -12.04 -1.91 -7.35
C LYS A 24 -11.36 -0.56 -7.13
N MET A 25 -10.50 -0.46 -6.12
CA MET A 25 -9.69 0.74 -5.86
C MET A 25 -8.70 1.01 -7.01
N LEU A 26 -8.02 -0.03 -7.50
CA LEU A 26 -7.11 0.09 -8.64
C LEU A 26 -7.86 0.52 -9.91
N GLU A 27 -9.00 -0.12 -10.20
CA GLU A 27 -9.84 0.24 -11.35
C GLU A 27 -10.38 1.68 -11.24
N ALA A 28 -10.72 2.14 -10.04
CA ALA A 28 -11.15 3.52 -9.83
C ALA A 28 -9.99 4.50 -10.03
N GLY A 29 -8.78 4.16 -9.55
CA GLY A 29 -7.57 4.94 -9.78
C GLY A 29 -7.29 5.11 -11.27
N ASP A 30 -7.33 4.01 -12.02
CA ASP A 30 -7.09 3.98 -13.47
C ASP A 30 -8.11 4.83 -14.24
N ARG A 31 -9.42 4.64 -13.97
CA ARG A 31 -10.49 5.47 -14.56
C ARG A 31 -10.35 6.95 -14.24
N SER A 32 -9.77 7.30 -13.09
CA SER A 32 -9.54 8.69 -12.69
C SER A 32 -8.26 9.30 -13.30
N GLY A 33 -7.51 8.54 -14.10
CA GLY A 33 -6.27 9.01 -14.72
C GLY A 33 -5.13 9.22 -13.72
N ARG A 34 -5.17 8.56 -12.56
CA ARG A 34 -4.08 8.64 -11.58
C ARG A 34 -2.89 7.83 -12.06
N ALA A 35 -1.69 8.41 -11.98
CA ALA A 35 -0.45 7.68 -12.27
C ALA A 35 -0.11 6.67 -11.16
N TYR A 36 -0.43 7.00 -9.91
CA TYR A 36 -0.04 6.22 -8.73
C TYR A 36 -1.12 6.17 -7.65
N ILE A 37 -1.07 5.11 -6.86
CA ILE A 37 -1.68 5.03 -5.52
C ILE A 37 -0.55 4.83 -4.51
N VAL A 38 -0.53 5.66 -3.47
CA VAL A 38 0.48 5.62 -2.40
C VAL A 38 -0.26 5.44 -1.07
N GLY A 39 0.33 4.67 -0.17
CA GLY A 39 -0.17 4.50 1.19
C GLY A 39 0.92 4.02 2.14
N GLY A 40 0.59 3.96 3.42
CA GLY A 40 1.38 3.24 4.41
C GLY A 40 0.74 1.90 4.74
N CYS A 41 1.55 0.92 5.13
CA CYS A 41 1.05 -0.28 5.76
C CYS A 41 1.97 -0.77 6.88
N ASP A 42 1.37 -1.40 7.88
CA ASP A 42 2.10 -2.18 8.88
C ASP A 42 2.85 -3.36 8.23
N GLU A 43 3.95 -3.81 8.83
CA GLU A 43 4.77 -4.92 8.34
C GLU A 43 3.95 -6.20 8.09
N SER A 44 2.98 -6.50 8.97
CA SER A 44 2.12 -7.68 8.85
C SER A 44 1.22 -7.67 7.60
N LEU A 45 0.99 -6.49 7.00
CA LEU A 45 0.13 -6.31 5.84
C LEU A 45 0.91 -6.25 4.52
N VAL A 46 2.25 -6.18 4.56
CA VAL A 46 3.11 -6.03 3.37
C VAL A 46 2.81 -7.11 2.32
N THR A 47 2.80 -8.38 2.73
CA THR A 47 2.56 -9.50 1.80
C THR A 47 1.16 -9.44 1.18
N ILE A 48 0.17 -8.92 1.91
CA ILE A 48 -1.20 -8.76 1.40
C ILE A 48 -1.24 -7.69 0.32
N TRP A 49 -0.58 -6.55 0.54
CA TRP A 49 -0.48 -5.46 -0.45
C TRP A 49 0.33 -5.85 -1.68
N GLN A 50 1.41 -6.61 -1.52
CA GLN A 50 2.20 -7.14 -2.63
C GLN A 50 1.36 -8.09 -3.52
N ARG A 51 0.49 -8.91 -2.94
CA ARG A 51 -0.41 -9.80 -3.70
C ARG A 51 -1.44 -9.05 -4.55
N VAL A 52 -1.80 -7.83 -4.17
CA VAL A 52 -2.66 -6.94 -5.00
C VAL A 52 -1.83 -6.06 -5.95
N GLY A 53 -0.52 -6.27 -6.02
CA GLY A 53 0.37 -5.70 -7.00
C GLY A 53 1.04 -4.39 -6.59
N PHE A 54 0.99 -4.00 -5.31
CA PHE A 54 1.76 -2.88 -4.77
C PHE A 54 3.23 -3.28 -4.56
N THR A 55 4.11 -2.30 -4.68
CA THR A 55 5.53 -2.39 -4.35
C THR A 55 5.79 -1.70 -3.02
N THR A 56 6.56 -2.32 -2.14
CA THR A 56 7.08 -1.69 -0.92
C THR A 56 8.34 -0.90 -1.21
N LEU A 57 8.45 0.30 -0.64
CA LEU A 57 9.68 1.09 -0.64
C LEU A 57 10.40 0.91 0.70
N PRO A 58 11.75 1.02 0.74
CA PRO A 58 12.53 0.94 1.98
C PRO A 58 12.43 2.25 2.79
N ILE A 59 11.22 2.75 2.97
CA ILE A 59 10.91 4.01 3.65
C ILE A 59 9.89 3.68 4.74
N TRP A 60 10.26 3.95 5.97
CA TRP A 60 9.45 3.76 7.16
C TRP A 60 9.14 5.11 7.80
N PHE A 61 7.92 5.29 8.28
CA PHE A 61 7.48 6.53 8.91
C PHE A 61 6.47 6.24 10.01
N ASN A 62 6.43 7.09 11.04
CA ASN A 62 5.42 7.00 12.09
C ASN A 62 4.17 7.75 11.65
N ASP A 63 3.04 7.05 11.59
CA ASP A 63 1.75 7.65 11.28
C ASP A 63 1.06 8.15 12.57
N GLY A 64 1.09 9.46 12.78
CA GLY A 64 0.50 10.11 13.95
C GLY A 64 -1.02 9.95 14.04
N ASP A 65 -1.70 9.78 12.91
CA ASP A 65 -3.16 9.58 12.87
C ASP A 65 -3.53 8.15 13.30
N LEU A 66 -2.58 7.21 13.22
CA LEU A 66 -2.72 5.83 13.65
C LEU A 66 -2.02 5.56 14.99
N GLY A 67 -1.83 6.58 15.82
CA GLY A 67 -1.23 6.43 17.15
C GLY A 67 0.28 6.24 17.13
N SER A 68 0.96 6.82 16.13
CA SER A 68 2.40 6.71 15.90
C SER A 68 2.86 5.28 15.62
N ILE A 69 2.03 4.48 14.96
CA ILE A 69 2.42 3.17 14.46
C ILE A 69 3.37 3.36 13.29
N GLU A 70 4.48 2.63 13.31
CA GLU A 70 5.45 2.62 12.22
C GLU A 70 4.84 1.93 10.99
N GLN A 71 4.93 2.59 9.84
CA GLN A 71 4.39 2.10 8.58
C GLN A 71 5.44 2.11 7.49
N GLN A 72 5.41 1.08 6.65
CA GLN A 72 6.18 1.01 5.43
C GLN A 72 5.42 1.69 4.29
N LEU A 73 6.12 2.51 3.52
CA LEU A 73 5.56 3.14 2.32
C LEU A 73 5.33 2.08 1.22
N ILE A 74 4.11 2.03 0.70
CA ILE A 74 3.72 1.21 -0.45
C ILE A 74 3.22 2.07 -1.60
N ILE A 75 3.51 1.62 -2.82
CA ILE A 75 3.13 2.32 -4.04
C ILE A 75 2.64 1.34 -5.11
N LYS A 76 1.59 1.73 -5.84
CA LYS A 76 1.15 1.07 -7.06
C LYS A 76 1.19 2.06 -8.21
N GLU A 77 1.98 1.76 -9.23
CA GLU A 77 1.87 2.42 -10.54
C GLU A 77 0.66 1.85 -11.28
N LEU A 78 -0.16 2.76 -11.81
CA LEU A 78 -1.37 2.42 -12.57
C LEU A 78 -1.16 2.58 -14.07
N HIS A 79 -0.26 3.46 -14.50
CA HIS A 79 0.00 3.72 -15.91
C HIS A 79 1.49 3.52 -16.22
N PRO A 80 1.87 2.58 -17.10
CA PRO A 80 3.27 2.20 -17.38
C PRO A 80 4.09 3.28 -18.11
N ALA A 81 3.58 4.50 -18.24
CA ALA A 81 4.33 5.61 -18.85
C ALA A 81 5.27 6.30 -17.84
N VAL A 82 5.29 5.88 -16.57
CA VAL A 82 6.17 6.43 -15.54
C VAL A 82 7.18 5.39 -15.05
N VAL A 83 7.64 4.55 -15.97
CA VAL A 83 8.81 3.67 -15.79
C VAL A 83 10.05 4.55 -15.63
N GLY A 84 10.43 4.86 -14.39
CA GLY A 84 11.66 5.60 -14.13
C GLY A 84 11.91 6.03 -12.69
N CYS A 85 10.89 6.07 -11.82
CA CYS A 85 11.07 6.63 -10.47
C CYS A 85 11.35 5.60 -9.37
N ILE A 86 11.00 4.33 -9.55
CA ILE A 86 11.03 3.34 -8.45
C ILE A 86 12.35 2.55 -8.40
N ASP A 87 13.17 2.55 -9.45
CA ASP A 87 14.30 1.63 -9.60
C ASP A 87 15.69 2.10 -9.08
N ASN A 88 15.79 3.17 -8.26
CA ASN A 88 17.12 3.69 -7.87
C ASN A 88 17.40 3.93 -6.38
N SER A 89 16.55 3.48 -5.46
CA SER A 89 16.75 3.75 -4.02
C SER A 89 17.10 2.52 -3.18
N ALA A 90 16.72 1.31 -3.60
CA ALA A 90 16.90 0.10 -2.78
C ALA A 90 18.33 -0.50 -2.83
N ALA A 91 19.17 -0.10 -3.79
CA ALA A 91 20.53 -0.64 -3.95
C ALA A 91 21.61 0.12 -3.15
N ARG A 92 21.30 1.25 -2.51
CA ARG A 92 22.33 2.13 -1.90
C ARG A 92 22.46 2.06 -0.38
N HIS A 93 21.66 1.27 0.34
CA HIS A 93 21.69 1.22 1.81
C HIS A 93 21.95 -0.17 2.40
N ARG A 94 22.62 -1.07 1.66
CA ARG A 94 23.43 -2.11 2.34
C ARG A 94 24.69 -1.44 2.88
N ARG A 95 24.67 -1.06 4.16
CA ARG A 95 25.91 -0.78 4.90
C ARG A 95 26.67 -2.09 5.14
N PRO A 96 28.02 -2.04 5.19
CA PRO A 96 28.90 -3.18 5.43
C PRO A 96 28.70 -3.83 6.80
#